data_AF-A0A4Q9N237-F1
#
_entry.id   AF-A0A4Q9N237-F1
#
_cell.length_a   1.000
_cell.length_b   1.000
_cell.length_c   1.000
_cell.angle_alpha   90.00
_cell.angle_beta   90.00
_cell.angle_gamma   90.00
#
_symmetry.space_group_name_H-M   'P 1'
#
loop_
_entity.id
_entity.type
_entity.pdbx_description
1 polymer ?
#
loop_
_entity_poly.entity_id
_entity_poly.type
_entity_poly.pdbx_seq_one_letter_code
_entity_poly.pdbx_strand_id
1 'polypeptide(L)'
;MLLNGYEAWVTCEGEKLPEYGIAPEGGDGKTVGCFMPSERGKTFAIQFRNGGNDCISLAFKVDGHKLGHGALCSALQTGSKNGVRTGLNVEQPFHFADLKTTDDDDLLSGLAKQADVGSIEVKVKRVFAEGRPVAAVVDSFKSVEAVHERSKKAGAHSVGLGGKLVVQPFTQMWMHDAIDPCEGFVATFVFRYKPHDLLEAQGIAPRDKPIKPEAGPSRVKQEKKRAGSPDRRNAKRARVQPRSGAGAKLDLGVVEISDGEEDEEIVLARVNVPCASLKQR
;
A
#
# COMPACT_ATOMS: atom_id res chain seq x y z
N MET A 1 -10.35 -9.16 1.73
CA MET A 1 -9.64 -9.94 2.76
C MET A 1 -10.54 -10.23 3.96
N LEU A 2 -10.46 -11.43 4.55
CA LEU A 2 -11.20 -11.84 5.76
C LEU A 2 -10.21 -12.19 6.88
N LEU A 3 -10.42 -11.66 8.08
CA LEU A 3 -9.59 -11.93 9.26
C LEU A 3 -10.41 -11.82 10.55
N ASN A 4 -10.36 -12.85 11.40
CA ASN A 4 -11.03 -12.89 12.71
C ASN A 4 -12.54 -12.54 12.68
N GLY A 5 -13.24 -12.94 11.61
CA GLY A 5 -14.66 -12.65 11.42
C GLY A 5 -14.96 -11.24 10.87
N TYR A 6 -13.94 -10.44 10.58
CA TYR A 6 -14.07 -9.12 9.96
C TYR A 6 -13.60 -9.19 8.51
N GLU A 7 -14.27 -8.47 7.62
CA GLU A 7 -13.88 -8.38 6.23
C GLU A 7 -13.61 -6.93 5.85
N ALA A 8 -12.59 -6.70 5.02
CA ALA A 8 -12.36 -5.43 4.36
C ALA A 8 -11.97 -5.67 2.90
N TRP A 9 -12.40 -4.78 2.01
CA TRP A 9 -12.01 -4.76 0.61
C TRP A 9 -12.07 -3.34 0.06
N VAL A 10 -11.46 -3.11 -1.09
CA VAL A 10 -11.49 -1.81 -1.76
C VAL A 10 -12.30 -1.92 -3.04
N THR A 11 -13.17 -0.94 -3.27
CA THR A 11 -13.91 -0.80 -4.52
C THR A 11 -13.42 0.43 -5.27
N CYS A 12 -13.22 0.31 -6.58
CA CYS A 12 -12.89 1.41 -7.48
C CYS A 12 -14.07 1.59 -8.44
N GLU A 13 -14.65 2.79 -8.48
CA GLU A 13 -15.85 3.08 -9.30
C GLU A 13 -17.03 2.11 -9.07
N GLY A 14 -17.14 1.56 -7.86
CA GLY A 14 -18.19 0.62 -7.47
C GLY A 14 -17.84 -0.86 -7.66
N GLU A 15 -16.75 -1.18 -8.34
CA GLU A 15 -16.30 -2.56 -8.56
C GLU A 15 -15.22 -2.98 -7.55
N LYS A 16 -15.31 -4.20 -7.02
CA LYS A 16 -14.31 -4.73 -6.08
C LYS A 16 -13.00 -4.98 -6.82
N LEU A 17 -11.92 -4.37 -6.33
CA LEU A 17 -10.58 -4.57 -6.87
C LEU A 17 -10.06 -5.99 -6.57
N PRO A 18 -9.28 -6.60 -7.48
CA PRO A 18 -8.63 -7.87 -7.21
C PRO A 18 -7.55 -7.72 -6.13
N GLU A 19 -7.45 -8.74 -5.27
CA GLU A 19 -6.49 -8.82 -4.18
C GLU A 19 -5.45 -9.92 -4.51
N TYR A 20 -4.18 -9.54 -4.58
CA TYR A 20 -3.07 -10.43 -4.92
C TYR A 20 -2.16 -10.68 -3.72
N GLY A 21 -1.59 -11.88 -3.62
CA GLY A 21 -0.58 -12.20 -2.60
C GLY A 21 -1.07 -12.00 -1.17
N ILE A 22 -2.32 -12.36 -0.88
CA ILE A 22 -2.90 -12.24 0.47
C ILE A 22 -2.07 -13.10 1.42
N ALA A 23 -1.46 -12.48 2.43
CA ALA A 23 -0.61 -13.14 3.39
C ALA A 23 -0.78 -12.55 4.80
N PRO A 24 -0.73 -13.36 5.86
CA PRO A 24 -0.58 -12.86 7.22
C PRO A 24 0.72 -12.07 7.37
N GLU A 25 0.68 -11.02 8.17
CA GLU A 25 1.83 -10.19 8.49
C GLU A 25 2.00 -10.07 10.00
N GLY A 26 3.26 -9.96 10.46
CA GLY A 26 3.57 -9.93 11.89
C GLY A 26 3.42 -11.28 12.59
N GLY A 27 3.76 -11.31 13.88
CA GLY A 27 3.73 -12.52 14.71
C GLY A 27 2.44 -12.70 15.52
N ASP A 28 1.52 -11.73 15.49
CA ASP A 28 0.32 -11.70 16.33
C ASP A 28 -0.90 -12.40 15.71
N GLY A 29 -0.84 -12.74 14.41
CA GLY A 29 -1.97 -13.31 13.67
C GLY A 29 -3.15 -12.35 13.51
N LYS A 30 -2.95 -11.05 13.75
CA LYS A 30 -3.99 -10.02 13.67
C LYS A 30 -3.80 -9.07 12.50
N THR A 31 -2.80 -9.30 11.65
CA THR A 31 -2.58 -8.51 10.44
C THR A 31 -2.58 -9.39 9.21
N VAL A 32 -3.27 -8.94 8.16
CA VAL A 32 -3.23 -9.53 6.82
C VAL A 32 -3.01 -8.43 5.80
N GLY A 33 -2.16 -8.68 4.83
CA GLY A 33 -1.90 -7.74 3.74
C GLY A 33 -2.07 -8.37 2.38
N CYS A 34 -2.32 -7.52 1.38
CA CYS A 34 -2.36 -7.89 -0.02
C CYS A 34 -1.85 -6.75 -0.91
N PHE A 35 -1.65 -7.06 -2.17
CA PHE A 35 -1.48 -6.07 -3.23
C PHE A 35 -2.78 -5.89 -4.00
N MET A 36 -3.04 -4.68 -4.50
CA MET A 36 -4.19 -4.39 -5.37
C MET A 36 -3.80 -3.38 -6.45
N PRO A 37 -4.47 -3.41 -7.62
CA PRO A 37 -4.18 -2.45 -8.67
C PRO A 37 -4.73 -1.07 -8.30
N SER A 38 -4.08 -0.02 -8.78
CA SER A 38 -4.57 1.36 -8.73
C SER A 38 -4.55 2.00 -10.11
N GLU A 39 -5.54 2.85 -10.36
CA GLU A 39 -5.70 3.54 -11.62
C GLU A 39 -5.85 5.03 -11.37
N ARG A 40 -4.98 5.83 -11.98
CA ARG A 40 -4.94 7.29 -11.82
C ARG A 40 -6.30 7.91 -12.11
N GLY A 41 -6.70 8.84 -11.25
CA GLY A 41 -7.91 9.65 -11.37
C GLY A 41 -9.18 8.94 -10.90
N LYS A 42 -9.17 7.61 -10.75
CA LYS A 42 -10.34 6.86 -10.34
C LYS A 42 -10.59 7.00 -8.84
N THR A 43 -11.86 7.23 -8.50
CA THR A 43 -12.30 7.28 -7.11
C THR A 43 -12.46 5.88 -6.55
N PHE A 44 -12.05 5.69 -5.30
CA PHE A 44 -12.20 4.43 -4.60
C PHE A 44 -12.89 4.61 -3.24
N ALA A 45 -13.40 3.51 -2.71
CA ALA A 45 -13.99 3.43 -1.39
C ALA A 45 -13.47 2.20 -0.65
N ILE A 46 -13.24 2.37 0.65
CA ILE A 46 -12.86 1.29 1.56
C ILE A 46 -14.15 0.70 2.09
N GLN A 47 -14.39 -0.58 1.82
CA GLN A 47 -15.56 -1.31 2.27
C GLN A 47 -15.18 -2.23 3.43
N PHE A 48 -16.09 -2.43 4.37
CA PHE A 48 -15.86 -3.30 5.51
C PHE A 48 -17.15 -3.96 5.97
N ARG A 49 -17.02 -5.18 6.49
CA ARG A 49 -18.12 -5.95 7.08
C ARG A 49 -17.72 -6.44 8.47
N ASN A 50 -18.60 -6.20 9.43
CA ASN A 50 -18.51 -6.78 10.76
C ASN A 50 -19.27 -8.11 10.78
N GLY A 51 -18.56 -9.24 10.74
CA GLY A 51 -19.17 -10.56 10.93
C GLY A 51 -19.21 -11.02 12.39
N GLY A 52 -18.76 -10.18 13.33
CA GLY A 52 -18.81 -10.45 14.77
C GLY A 52 -20.12 -10.01 15.42
N ASN A 53 -20.23 -10.33 16.71
CA ASN A 53 -21.41 -10.01 17.54
C ASN A 53 -21.27 -8.67 18.28
N ASP A 54 -20.05 -8.12 18.37
CA ASP A 54 -19.77 -6.86 19.04
C ASP A 54 -19.83 -5.70 18.04
N CYS A 55 -20.08 -4.48 18.53
CA CYS A 55 -19.85 -3.28 17.73
C CYS A 55 -18.34 -3.08 17.51
N ILE A 56 -17.97 -2.59 16.33
CA ILE A 56 -16.57 -2.28 16.02
C ILE A 56 -16.37 -0.82 15.65
N SER A 57 -15.23 -0.29 16.06
CA SER A 57 -14.67 0.97 15.56
C SER A 57 -13.52 0.66 14.61
N LEU A 58 -13.54 1.31 13.45
CA LEU A 58 -12.51 1.20 12.43
C LEU A 58 -11.68 2.48 12.38
N ALA A 59 -10.37 2.33 12.52
CA ALA A 59 -9.40 3.39 12.28
C ALA A 59 -8.75 3.19 10.91
N PHE A 60 -8.51 4.28 10.20
CA PHE A 60 -7.99 4.25 8.84
C PHE A 60 -6.68 5.02 8.76
N LYS A 61 -5.75 4.51 7.97
CA LYS A 61 -4.52 5.21 7.62
C LYS A 61 -4.29 5.05 6.13
N VAL A 62 -4.00 6.14 5.44
CA VAL A 62 -3.83 6.20 3.99
C VAL A 62 -2.51 6.91 3.70
N ASP A 63 -1.60 6.26 3.00
CA ASP A 63 -0.26 6.79 2.68
C ASP A 63 0.51 7.32 3.89
N GLY A 64 0.43 6.62 5.02
CA GLY A 64 1.06 7.09 6.27
C GLY A 64 0.16 8.02 7.09
N HIS A 65 -0.84 8.66 6.50
CA HIS A 65 -1.71 9.63 7.17
C HIS A 65 -2.85 8.95 7.92
N LYS A 66 -2.85 9.06 9.26
CA LYS A 66 -3.97 8.60 10.09
C LYS A 66 -5.16 9.54 9.90
N LEU A 67 -6.30 8.99 9.52
CA LEU A 67 -7.50 9.80 9.32
C LEU A 67 -8.11 10.15 10.68
N GLY A 68 -8.57 11.39 10.83
CA GLY A 68 -9.18 11.89 12.06
C GLY A 68 -10.53 11.22 12.34
N HIS A 69 -11.23 10.78 11.28
CA HIS A 69 -12.55 10.15 11.40
C HIS A 69 -12.49 8.67 11.05
N GLY A 70 -12.75 7.85 12.06
CA GLY A 70 -13.01 6.43 11.92
C GLY A 70 -14.38 6.12 11.33
N ALA A 71 -14.80 4.87 11.48
CA ALA A 71 -16.16 4.42 11.21
C ALA A 71 -16.64 3.52 12.35
N LEU A 72 -17.93 3.56 12.65
CA LEU A 72 -18.58 2.63 13.57
C LEU A 72 -19.37 1.61 12.74
N CYS A 73 -19.28 0.33 13.08
CA CYS A 73 -20.01 -0.72 12.41
C CYS A 73 -20.63 -1.67 13.43
N SER A 74 -21.96 -1.69 13.49
CA SER A 74 -22.70 -2.61 14.34
C SER A 74 -22.47 -4.07 13.93
N ALA A 75 -22.77 -4.98 14.83
CA ALA A 75 -22.70 -6.41 14.59
C ALA A 75 -23.46 -6.81 13.32
N LEU A 76 -22.87 -7.70 12.52
CA LEU A 76 -23.44 -8.25 11.29
C LEU A 76 -23.77 -7.20 10.20
N GLN A 77 -23.24 -5.98 10.31
CA GLN A 77 -23.46 -4.92 9.32
C GLN A 77 -22.27 -4.73 8.38
N THR A 78 -22.51 -4.01 7.29
CA THR A 78 -21.50 -3.57 6.33
C THR A 78 -21.50 -2.05 6.28
N GLY A 79 -20.34 -1.45 6.04
CA GLY A 79 -20.20 -0.02 5.86
C GLY A 79 -19.11 0.31 4.86
N SER A 80 -18.99 1.61 4.58
CA SER A 80 -18.00 2.13 3.64
C SER A 80 -17.38 3.42 4.13
N LYS A 81 -16.19 3.70 3.63
CA LYS A 81 -15.51 4.98 3.77
C LYS A 81 -15.02 5.45 2.41
N ASN A 82 -15.68 6.48 1.89
CA ASN A 82 -15.46 6.98 0.53
C ASN A 82 -14.46 8.14 0.49
N GLY A 83 -14.18 8.75 1.64
CA GLY A 83 -13.41 9.98 1.72
C GLY A 83 -13.15 10.46 3.14
N VAL A 84 -12.80 11.74 3.22
CA VAL A 84 -12.55 12.48 4.47
C VAL A 84 -13.41 13.73 4.54
N ARG A 85 -13.76 14.13 5.76
CA ARG A 85 -14.43 15.41 6.02
C ARG A 85 -13.38 16.49 6.24
N THR A 86 -13.15 17.34 5.24
CA THR A 86 -12.20 18.47 5.33
C THR A 86 -12.87 19.76 5.81
N GLY A 87 -14.18 19.72 6.05
CA GLY A 87 -14.96 20.79 6.67
C GLY A 87 -16.17 20.20 7.39
N LEU A 88 -16.86 21.02 8.21
CA LEU A 88 -18.04 20.58 8.95
C LEU A 88 -19.18 20.10 8.03
N ASN A 89 -19.24 20.62 6.80
CA ASN A 89 -20.22 20.29 5.78
C ASN A 89 -19.58 19.94 4.43
N VAL A 90 -18.30 19.57 4.43
CA VAL A 90 -17.54 19.25 3.22
C VAL A 90 -16.92 17.87 3.35
N GLU A 91 -17.21 17.00 2.38
CA GLU A 91 -16.57 15.71 2.20
C GLU A 91 -15.80 15.70 0.88
N GLN A 92 -14.62 15.10 0.87
CA GLN A 92 -13.85 14.89 -0.34
C GLN A 92 -13.57 13.41 -0.53
N PRO A 93 -13.95 12.82 -1.68
CA PRO A 93 -13.75 11.41 -1.95
C PRO A 93 -12.27 11.12 -2.21
N PHE A 94 -11.84 9.90 -1.92
CA PHE A 94 -10.50 9.45 -2.28
C PHE A 94 -10.40 9.14 -3.77
N HIS A 95 -9.25 9.43 -4.37
CA HIS A 95 -8.88 8.92 -5.68
C HIS A 95 -7.40 8.58 -5.73
N PHE A 96 -7.00 7.72 -6.65
CA PHE A 96 -5.58 7.47 -6.89
C PHE A 96 -4.98 8.60 -7.74
N ALA A 97 -3.87 9.17 -7.33
CA ALA A 97 -3.15 10.23 -8.02
C ALA A 97 -1.73 9.78 -8.38
N ASP A 98 -1.10 10.47 -9.33
CA ASP A 98 0.30 10.24 -9.64
C ASP A 98 1.18 10.69 -8.47
N LEU A 99 2.11 9.84 -8.06
CA LEU A 99 3.11 10.24 -7.09
C LEU A 99 4.23 11.00 -7.79
N LYS A 100 4.42 12.27 -7.43
CA LYS A 100 5.54 13.06 -7.95
C LYS A 100 6.85 12.63 -7.29
N THR A 101 7.93 12.64 -8.06
CA THR A 101 9.29 12.45 -7.55
C THR A 101 10.06 13.75 -7.64
N THR A 102 11.01 13.94 -6.73
CA THR A 102 11.93 15.09 -6.72
C THR A 102 13.33 14.65 -6.28
N ASP A 103 14.36 15.38 -6.70
CA ASP A 103 15.77 15.18 -6.35
C ASP A 103 16.22 16.04 -5.15
N ASP A 104 15.25 16.60 -4.42
CA ASP A 104 15.50 17.48 -3.28
C ASP A 104 15.93 16.64 -2.06
N ASP A 105 17.22 16.70 -1.76
CA ASP A 105 17.86 15.96 -0.66
C ASP A 105 17.25 16.33 0.72
N ASP A 106 16.56 17.47 0.88
CA ASP A 106 15.87 17.82 2.14
C ASP A 106 14.74 16.83 2.48
N LEU A 107 14.15 16.19 1.46
CA LEU A 107 13.12 15.15 1.62
C LEU A 107 13.69 13.76 1.97
N LEU A 108 15.02 13.59 1.97
CA LEU A 108 15.66 12.34 2.41
C LEU A 108 15.43 12.07 3.91
N SER A 109 15.41 13.13 4.73
CA SER A 109 15.12 13.03 6.17
C SER A 109 13.72 12.45 6.46
N GLY A 110 12.81 12.52 5.48
CA GLY A 110 11.45 12.00 5.55
C GLY A 110 11.24 10.58 5.02
N LEU A 111 12.30 9.86 4.60
CA LEU A 111 12.18 8.53 3.97
C LEU A 111 11.37 7.52 4.80
N ALA A 112 11.55 7.52 6.13
CA ALA A 112 10.76 6.67 7.03
C ALA A 112 9.26 7.02 7.00
N LYS A 113 8.92 8.31 6.92
CA LYS A 113 7.53 8.79 6.77
C LYS A 113 6.95 8.45 5.39
N GLN A 114 7.81 8.23 4.40
CA GLN A 114 7.41 7.88 3.03
C GLN A 114 7.24 6.37 2.85
N ALA A 115 7.69 5.51 3.78
CA ALA A 115 7.62 4.05 3.64
C ALA A 115 6.18 3.57 3.36
N ASP A 116 5.20 4.18 4.04
CA ASP A 116 3.79 3.82 3.97
C ASP A 116 3.04 4.37 2.74
N VAL A 117 3.66 5.21 1.91
CA VAL A 117 3.04 5.70 0.66
C VAL A 117 2.76 4.53 -0.28
N GLY A 118 1.57 4.46 -0.85
CA GLY A 118 1.11 3.30 -1.61
C GLY A 118 0.41 2.25 -0.74
N SER A 119 -0.07 2.63 0.45
CA SER A 119 -0.78 1.71 1.34
C SER A 119 -2.03 2.32 1.98
N ILE A 120 -3.02 1.46 2.21
CA ILE A 120 -4.23 1.75 2.96
C ILE A 120 -4.32 0.72 4.09
N GLU A 121 -4.31 1.18 5.34
CA GLU A 121 -4.50 0.34 6.52
C GLU A 121 -5.90 0.56 7.10
N VAL A 122 -6.57 -0.55 7.46
CA VAL A 122 -7.83 -0.56 8.19
C VAL A 122 -7.63 -1.35 9.48
N LYS A 123 -7.83 -0.71 10.64
CA LYS A 123 -7.64 -1.33 11.95
C LYS A 123 -8.97 -1.43 12.67
N VAL A 124 -9.29 -2.61 13.17
CA VAL A 124 -10.56 -2.94 13.81
C VAL A 124 -10.37 -3.07 15.31
N LYS A 125 -11.22 -2.40 16.08
CA LYS A 125 -11.28 -2.49 17.53
C LYS A 125 -12.70 -2.79 17.98
N ARG A 126 -12.87 -3.72 18.93
CA ARG A 126 -14.16 -4.00 19.55
C ARG A 126 -14.50 -2.92 20.57
N VAL A 127 -15.70 -2.36 20.47
CA VAL A 127 -16.15 -1.23 21.29
C VAL A 127 -17.57 -1.42 21.78
N PHE A 128 -17.92 -0.75 22.86
CA PHE A 128 -19.32 -0.67 23.29
C PHE A 128 -20.14 0.13 22.27
N ALA A 129 -21.40 -0.28 22.09
CA ALA A 129 -22.32 0.41 21.18
C ALA A 129 -22.64 1.81 21.69
N GLU A 130 -22.73 1.97 23.01
CA GLU A 130 -22.82 3.28 23.65
C GLU A 130 -21.50 4.05 23.47
N GLY A 131 -21.63 5.34 23.21
CA GLY A 131 -20.50 6.25 23.12
C GLY A 131 -20.83 7.57 23.79
N ARG A 132 -19.84 8.45 23.84
CA ARG A 132 -20.02 9.84 24.27
C ARG A 132 -19.86 10.79 23.09
N PRO A 133 -20.70 11.83 22.99
CA PRO A 133 -20.49 12.87 22.00
C PRO A 133 -19.22 13.64 22.33
N VAL A 134 -18.42 13.94 21.32
CA VAL A 134 -17.24 14.80 21.38
C VAL A 134 -17.34 15.86 20.29
N ALA A 135 -16.62 16.97 20.45
CA ALA A 135 -16.59 18.03 19.44
C ALA A 135 -16.16 17.47 18.08
N ALA A 136 -16.84 17.90 17.02
CA ALA A 136 -16.42 17.59 15.66
C ALA A 136 -15.00 18.12 15.41
N VAL A 137 -14.13 17.23 14.92
CA VAL A 137 -12.85 17.60 14.34
C VAL A 137 -13.01 17.57 12.82
N VAL A 138 -12.17 18.27 12.07
CA VAL A 138 -12.10 18.10 10.61
C VAL A 138 -10.77 17.46 10.27
N ASP A 139 -10.75 16.64 9.23
CA ASP A 139 -9.54 15.97 8.82
C ASP A 139 -8.58 16.97 8.17
N SER A 140 -7.33 16.96 8.63
CA SER A 140 -6.25 17.77 8.08
C SER A 140 -5.45 17.01 7.01
N PHE A 141 -6.07 16.04 6.34
CA PHE A 141 -5.44 15.21 5.31
C PHE A 141 -4.67 16.07 4.31
N LYS A 142 -3.40 15.70 4.11
CA LYS A 142 -2.54 16.25 3.08
C LYS A 142 -2.12 15.12 2.16
N SER A 143 -2.44 15.25 0.88
CA SER A 143 -1.93 14.33 -0.14
C SER A 143 -0.41 14.35 -0.16
N VAL A 144 0.19 13.22 -0.51
CA VAL A 144 1.65 13.12 -0.65
C VAL A 144 2.09 14.01 -1.81
N GLU A 145 2.82 15.07 -1.50
CA GLU A 145 3.20 16.11 -2.48
C GLU A 145 4.29 15.62 -3.43
N ALA A 146 5.39 15.08 -2.88
CA ALA A 146 6.47 14.46 -3.62
C ALA A 146 7.25 13.49 -2.72
N VAL A 147 7.88 12.49 -3.33
CA VAL A 147 8.86 11.62 -2.66
C VAL A 147 10.22 11.78 -3.32
N HIS A 148 11.28 11.55 -2.55
CA HIS A 148 12.62 11.62 -3.11
C HIS A 148 12.83 10.48 -4.12
N GLU A 149 13.51 10.72 -5.24
CA GLU A 149 13.74 9.71 -6.29
C GLU A 149 14.44 8.44 -5.77
N ARG A 150 15.34 8.59 -4.78
CA ARG A 150 16.02 7.45 -4.14
C ARG A 150 15.10 6.52 -3.35
N SER A 151 13.84 6.90 -3.11
CA SER A 151 12.83 6.06 -2.45
C SER A 151 12.39 4.86 -3.31
N LYS A 152 12.83 4.78 -4.58
CA LYS A 152 12.47 3.71 -5.53
C LYS A 152 10.95 3.57 -5.76
N LYS A 153 10.21 4.67 -5.55
CA LYS A 153 8.76 4.77 -5.79
C LYS A 153 8.43 5.43 -7.13
N ALA A 154 9.39 5.42 -8.07
CA ALA A 154 9.17 5.93 -9.42
C ALA A 154 7.99 5.21 -10.08
N GLY A 155 7.05 5.98 -10.64
CA GLY A 155 5.84 5.47 -11.27
C GLY A 155 4.78 4.93 -10.28
N ALA A 156 4.93 5.12 -8.98
CA ALA A 156 3.89 4.76 -8.01
C ALA A 156 2.71 5.74 -8.04
N HIS A 157 1.59 5.32 -7.45
CA HIS A 157 0.47 6.21 -7.16
C HIS A 157 0.47 6.62 -5.68
N SER A 158 -0.20 7.73 -5.39
CA SER A 158 -0.59 8.18 -4.05
C SER A 158 -2.12 8.35 -3.96
N VAL A 159 -2.63 8.72 -2.80
CA VAL A 159 -4.04 9.11 -2.62
C VAL A 159 -4.20 10.63 -2.66
N GLY A 160 -5.05 11.05 -3.58
CA GLY A 160 -5.58 12.40 -3.72
C GLY A 160 -6.96 12.56 -3.10
N LEU A 161 -7.36 13.82 -2.88
CA LEU A 161 -8.74 14.19 -2.56
C LEU A 161 -9.43 14.76 -3.79
N GLY A 162 -10.61 14.22 -4.11
CA GLY A 162 -11.45 14.69 -5.21
C GLY A 162 -12.14 16.02 -4.91
N GLY A 163 -13.12 16.36 -5.73
CA GLY A 163 -13.91 17.59 -5.58
C GLY A 163 -14.62 17.69 -4.22
N LYS A 164 -14.83 18.92 -3.74
CA LYS A 164 -15.56 19.20 -2.50
C LYS A 164 -17.04 18.93 -2.69
N LEU A 165 -17.58 17.98 -1.93
CA LEU A 165 -18.99 17.65 -1.90
C LEU A 165 -19.64 18.28 -0.66
N VAL A 166 -20.73 19.02 -0.87
CA VAL A 166 -21.53 19.55 0.24
C VAL A 166 -22.36 18.41 0.83
N VAL A 167 -22.22 18.21 2.13
CA VAL A 167 -22.85 17.12 2.88
C VAL A 167 -23.50 17.69 4.13
N GLN A 168 -24.38 16.90 4.76
CA GLN A 168 -25.03 17.30 6.01
C GLN A 168 -23.96 17.73 7.03
N PRO A 169 -24.08 18.93 7.61
CA PRO A 169 -23.19 19.39 8.66
C PRO A 169 -23.19 18.42 9.85
N PHE A 170 -22.01 18.19 10.42
CA PHE A 170 -21.88 17.53 11.71
C PHE A 170 -21.25 18.49 12.71
N THR A 171 -21.77 18.50 13.92
CA THR A 171 -21.27 19.32 15.03
C THR A 171 -20.65 18.47 16.13
N GLN A 172 -20.90 17.15 16.09
CA GLN A 172 -20.44 16.19 17.07
C GLN A 172 -19.99 14.90 16.38
N MET A 173 -19.02 14.25 17.00
CA MET A 173 -18.62 12.88 16.71
C MET A 173 -18.88 12.00 17.92
N TRP A 174 -18.83 10.69 17.74
CA TRP A 174 -18.99 9.74 18.83
C TRP A 174 -17.66 9.06 19.15
N MET A 175 -17.28 9.08 20.42
CA MET A 175 -16.15 8.32 20.95
C MET A 175 -16.68 7.12 21.73
N HIS A 176 -16.21 5.94 21.37
CA HIS A 176 -16.62 4.68 21.97
C HIS A 176 -15.46 4.05 22.71
N ASP A 177 -15.74 3.52 23.91
CA ASP A 177 -14.72 2.85 24.71
C ASP A 177 -14.52 1.40 24.25
N ALA A 178 -13.29 0.93 24.42
CA ALA A 178 -12.93 -0.45 24.10
C ALA A 178 -13.68 -1.42 25.02
N ILE A 179 -14.15 -2.56 24.47
CA ILE A 179 -14.64 -3.65 25.32
C ILE A 179 -13.50 -4.20 26.17
N ASP A 180 -12.35 -4.46 25.55
CA ASP A 180 -11.11 -4.84 26.21
C ASP A 180 -9.97 -3.90 25.79
N PRO A 181 -9.52 -2.98 26.67
CA PRO A 181 -8.40 -2.10 26.39
C PRO A 181 -7.07 -2.81 26.12
N CYS A 182 -6.86 -4.01 26.68
CA CYS A 182 -5.62 -4.78 26.55
C CYS A 182 -5.56 -5.59 25.25
N GLU A 183 -6.71 -5.92 24.65
CA GLU A 183 -6.79 -6.67 23.39
C GLU A 183 -6.20 -5.91 22.20
N GLY A 184 -6.24 -4.57 22.26
CA GLY A 184 -5.76 -3.69 21.19
C GLY A 184 -6.64 -3.78 19.95
N PHE A 185 -6.02 -3.79 18.76
CA PHE A 185 -6.73 -4.07 17.51
C PHE A 185 -6.90 -5.58 17.33
N VAL A 186 -8.09 -6.00 16.92
CA VAL A 186 -8.42 -7.42 16.70
C VAL A 186 -8.18 -7.88 15.27
N ALA A 187 -8.12 -6.94 14.33
CA ALA A 187 -7.76 -7.18 12.94
C ALA A 187 -7.17 -5.91 12.32
N THR A 188 -6.15 -6.09 11.48
CA THR A 188 -5.53 -5.06 10.66
C THR A 188 -5.44 -5.56 9.23
N PHE A 189 -5.98 -4.79 8.29
CA PHE A 189 -5.93 -5.07 6.86
C PHE A 189 -5.01 -4.06 6.20
N VAL A 190 -4.04 -4.54 5.42
CA VAL A 190 -3.07 -3.68 4.71
C VAL A 190 -3.20 -3.89 3.21
N PHE A 191 -3.73 -2.90 2.50
CA PHE A 191 -3.85 -2.91 1.05
C PHE A 191 -2.71 -2.10 0.45
N ARG A 192 -1.77 -2.77 -0.23
CA ARG A 192 -0.65 -2.12 -0.94
C ARG A 192 -1.03 -1.92 -2.39
N TYR A 193 -1.25 -0.68 -2.79
CA TYR A 193 -1.74 -0.37 -4.11
C TYR A 193 -0.62 0.12 -5.03
N LYS A 194 -0.65 -0.33 -6.29
CA LYS A 194 0.31 0.04 -7.34
C LYS A 194 -0.38 0.01 -8.70
N PRO A 195 0.07 0.79 -9.69
CA PRO A 195 -0.36 0.62 -11.08
C PRO A 195 -0.30 -0.84 -11.53
N HIS A 196 -1.26 -1.26 -12.33
CA HIS A 196 -1.38 -2.66 -12.78
C HIS A 196 -0.10 -3.16 -13.45
N ASP A 197 0.47 -2.36 -14.36
CA ASP A 197 1.71 -2.68 -15.08
C ASP A 197 2.90 -2.94 -14.12
N LEU A 198 2.95 -2.24 -12.98
CA LEU A 198 3.99 -2.49 -11.97
C LEU A 198 3.76 -3.80 -11.21
N LEU A 199 2.50 -4.18 -10.97
CA LEU A 199 2.18 -5.47 -10.38
C LEU A 199 2.55 -6.62 -11.33
N GLU A 200 2.29 -6.49 -12.62
CA GLU A 200 2.67 -7.46 -13.65
C GLU A 200 4.20 -7.56 -13.82
N ALA A 201 4.89 -6.42 -13.82
CA ALA A 201 6.34 -6.37 -13.94
C ALA A 201 7.03 -7.04 -12.75
N GLN A 202 6.46 -6.90 -11.55
CA GLN A 202 6.92 -7.54 -10.30
C GLN A 202 6.48 -9.00 -10.17
N GLY A 203 5.67 -9.52 -11.09
CA GLY A 203 5.15 -10.89 -11.05
C GLY A 203 4.10 -11.12 -9.96
N ILE A 204 3.49 -10.06 -9.44
CA ILE A 204 2.42 -10.10 -8.42
C ILE A 204 1.06 -10.34 -9.10
N ALA A 205 0.80 -9.64 -10.20
CA ALA A 205 -0.38 -9.84 -11.03
C ALA A 205 -0.05 -10.73 -12.24
N PRO A 206 -1.01 -11.56 -12.71
CA PRO A 206 -0.85 -12.28 -13.97
C PRO A 206 -0.65 -11.30 -15.13
N ARG A 207 0.26 -11.61 -16.04
CA ARG A 207 0.39 -10.87 -17.30
C ARG A 207 -0.73 -11.27 -18.24
N ASP A 208 -1.42 -10.30 -18.81
CA ASP A 208 -2.27 -10.58 -19.95
C ASP A 208 -1.42 -11.15 -21.11
N LYS A 209 -1.87 -12.27 -21.67
CA LYS A 209 -1.11 -13.05 -22.67
C LYS A 209 -0.73 -12.19 -23.89
N PRO A 210 0.43 -12.45 -24.51
CA PRO A 210 1.02 -11.56 -25.52
C PRO A 210 0.18 -11.46 -26.80
N ILE A 211 0.19 -10.27 -27.37
CA ILE A 211 -0.15 -9.98 -28.77
C ILE A 211 0.49 -11.06 -29.64
N LYS A 212 -0.32 -11.78 -30.41
CA LYS A 212 0.16 -12.73 -31.43
C LYS A 212 1.20 -12.01 -32.28
N PRO A 213 2.40 -12.57 -32.51
CA PRO A 213 3.24 -12.05 -33.57
C PRO A 213 2.42 -12.11 -34.85
N GLU A 214 2.14 -10.96 -35.46
CA GLU A 214 1.64 -10.92 -36.82
C GLU A 214 2.55 -11.80 -37.66
N ALA A 215 1.95 -12.79 -38.30
CA ALA A 215 2.63 -13.66 -39.23
C ALA A 215 3.31 -12.75 -40.26
N GLY A 216 4.63 -12.63 -40.18
CA GLY A 216 5.43 -11.95 -41.19
C GLY A 216 5.10 -12.55 -42.56
N PRO A 217 5.11 -11.73 -43.63
CA PRO A 217 4.66 -12.15 -44.95
C PRO A 217 5.45 -13.39 -45.39
N SER A 218 4.68 -14.40 -45.80
CA SER A 218 5.17 -15.70 -46.23
C SER A 218 6.25 -15.55 -47.30
N ARG A 219 7.49 -15.91 -46.94
CA ARG A 219 8.60 -16.02 -47.90
C ARG A 219 8.31 -17.18 -48.84
N VAL A 220 7.75 -16.85 -50.01
CA VAL A 220 7.60 -17.77 -51.14
C VAL A 220 8.98 -18.32 -51.50
N LYS A 221 9.15 -19.64 -51.37
CA LYS A 221 10.29 -20.39 -51.91
C LYS A 221 10.21 -20.33 -53.44
N GLN A 222 11.16 -19.65 -54.07
CA GLN A 222 11.48 -19.88 -55.48
C GLN A 222 12.73 -20.77 -55.58
N GLU A 223 12.55 -21.95 -56.17
CA GLU A 223 13.62 -22.88 -56.52
C GLU A 223 14.37 -22.45 -57.80
N LYS A 224 15.70 -22.40 -57.66
CA LYS A 224 16.78 -22.80 -58.59
C LYS A 224 16.60 -22.61 -60.10
N LYS A 225 17.54 -21.85 -60.70
CA LYS A 225 18.35 -22.34 -61.84
C LYS A 225 19.84 -21.98 -61.68
N ARG A 226 20.68 -22.92 -62.13
CA ARG A 226 22.14 -23.01 -62.03
C ARG A 226 22.86 -22.14 -63.07
N ALA A 227 24.10 -21.71 -62.78
CA ALA A 227 25.25 -21.80 -63.69
C ALA A 227 26.57 -21.42 -62.97
N GLY A 228 27.64 -22.19 -63.24
CA GLY A 228 29.03 -21.70 -63.26
C GLY A 228 29.86 -21.74 -61.97
N SER A 229 30.71 -22.77 -61.84
CA SER A 229 31.98 -22.77 -61.08
C SER A 229 33.13 -22.43 -62.08
N PRO A 230 34.44 -22.38 -61.74
CA PRO A 230 35.14 -22.36 -60.45
C PRO A 230 36.28 -21.31 -60.36
N ASP A 231 36.86 -21.12 -59.16
CA ASP A 231 38.31 -21.02 -58.84
C ASP A 231 38.44 -20.33 -57.45
N ARG A 232 39.43 -20.52 -56.59
CA ARG A 232 40.47 -21.53 -56.31
C ARG A 232 41.17 -21.00 -55.04
N ARG A 233 41.66 -21.91 -54.18
CA ARG A 233 42.77 -21.71 -53.22
C ARG A 233 42.48 -20.75 -52.04
N ASN A 234 42.97 -20.94 -50.81
CA ASN A 234 43.92 -21.88 -50.25
C ASN A 234 43.71 -21.99 -48.73
N ALA A 235 44.21 -23.07 -48.16
CA ALA A 235 44.11 -23.40 -46.75
C ALA A 235 45.27 -22.85 -45.89
N LYS A 236 45.04 -22.86 -44.57
CA LYS A 236 46.02 -23.01 -43.45
C LYS A 236 46.97 -21.85 -43.10
N ARG A 237 46.86 -21.38 -41.84
CA ARG A 237 47.92 -21.34 -40.78
C ARG A 237 47.34 -20.62 -39.54
N ALA A 238 47.16 -21.29 -38.41
CA ALA A 238 48.14 -21.61 -37.35
C ALA A 238 48.43 -20.44 -36.37
N ARG A 239 47.80 -20.54 -35.19
CA ARG A 239 48.31 -20.32 -33.82
C ARG A 239 49.47 -19.34 -33.61
N VAL A 240 49.20 -18.22 -32.93
CA VAL A 240 50.08 -17.60 -31.92
C VAL A 240 49.22 -16.87 -30.86
N GLN A 241 49.40 -17.23 -29.58
CA GLN A 241 49.24 -16.35 -28.40
C GLN A 241 50.69 -15.98 -27.96
N PRO A 242 51.00 -14.88 -27.23
CA PRO A 242 50.35 -14.53 -25.95
C PRO A 242 50.39 -13.04 -25.49
N ARG A 243 49.96 -12.83 -24.23
CA ARG A 243 50.17 -11.67 -23.30
C ARG A 243 49.24 -10.47 -23.54
N SER A 244 48.74 -9.73 -22.54
CA SER A 244 48.84 -9.69 -21.07
C SER A 244 47.92 -8.56 -20.58
N GLY A 245 47.51 -8.56 -19.31
CA GLY A 245 46.97 -7.38 -18.60
C GLY A 245 45.62 -7.68 -17.94
N ALA A 246 45.59 -8.02 -16.66
CA ALA A 246 45.64 -7.11 -15.50
C ALA A 246 44.32 -6.34 -15.30
N GLY A 247 43.65 -6.66 -14.19
CA GLY A 247 42.43 -5.99 -13.74
C GLY A 247 42.01 -6.60 -12.40
N ALA A 248 42.55 -6.04 -11.32
CA ALA A 248 42.48 -6.54 -9.97
C ALA A 248 41.07 -6.49 -9.38
N LYS A 249 40.83 -7.49 -8.54
CA LYS A 249 39.68 -7.68 -7.65
C LYS A 249 39.87 -6.80 -6.42
N LEU A 250 38.85 -6.04 -6.01
CA LEU A 250 38.75 -5.50 -4.65
C LEU A 250 37.38 -5.84 -4.09
N ASP A 251 37.40 -6.82 -3.20
CA ASP A 251 36.42 -7.08 -2.14
C ASP A 251 36.64 -6.10 -0.98
N LEU A 252 35.65 -6.06 -0.08
CA LEU A 252 35.59 -5.42 1.25
C LEU A 252 34.87 -4.03 1.25
N GLY A 253 33.90 -3.75 2.11
CA GLY A 253 33.58 -4.42 3.36
C GLY A 253 32.22 -4.05 3.94
N VAL A 254 31.83 -4.92 4.87
CA VAL A 254 30.75 -4.81 5.84
C VAL A 254 30.95 -3.55 6.69
N VAL A 255 29.89 -2.77 6.87
CA VAL A 255 29.80 -1.77 7.94
C VAL A 255 28.65 -2.20 8.84
N GLU A 256 29.01 -2.70 10.02
CA GLU A 256 28.11 -2.76 11.17
C GLU A 256 27.89 -1.33 11.67
N ILE A 257 26.63 -0.92 11.79
CA ILE A 257 26.26 0.29 12.53
C ILE A 257 25.39 -0.15 13.68
N SER A 258 25.93 0.13 14.87
CA SER A 258 25.32 0.01 16.18
C SER A 258 24.37 1.18 16.37
N ASP A 259 23.07 0.93 16.45
CA ASP A 259 22.09 1.93 16.88
C ASP A 259 21.80 1.75 18.37
N GLY A 260 22.30 2.71 19.15
CA GLY A 260 21.76 3.04 20.46
C GLY A 260 20.95 4.33 20.30
N GLU A 261 19.69 4.31 20.72
CA GLU A 261 18.92 5.52 20.97
C GLU A 261 18.12 5.35 22.27
N GLU A 262 18.42 6.25 23.19
CA GLU A 262 17.66 6.55 24.40
C GLU A 262 16.49 7.48 24.04
N ASP A 263 15.34 7.16 24.63
CA ASP A 263 14.15 7.95 25.00
C ASP A 263 13.98 9.41 24.52
N GLU A 264 12.84 9.67 23.86
CA GLU A 264 12.03 10.86 24.15
C GLU A 264 10.53 10.52 24.29
N GLU A 265 10.03 10.69 25.52
CA GLU A 265 8.68 10.42 26.00
C GLU A 265 7.76 11.63 25.76
N ILE A 266 6.72 11.49 24.94
CA ILE A 266 5.64 12.47 24.86
C ILE A 266 4.59 12.14 25.94
N VAL A 267 4.57 12.97 26.98
CA VAL A 267 3.66 12.91 28.11
C VAL A 267 2.23 13.23 27.67
N LEU A 268 1.41 12.19 27.45
CA LEU A 268 -0.05 12.31 27.58
C LEU A 268 -0.43 11.82 28.97
N ALA A 269 -0.89 12.73 29.82
CA ALA A 269 -1.36 12.44 31.17
C ALA A 269 -2.45 11.35 31.14
N ARG A 270 -2.04 10.12 31.41
CA ARG A 270 -2.90 9.00 31.79
C ARG A 270 -2.91 8.93 33.30
N VAL A 271 -4.10 9.05 33.90
CA VAL A 271 -4.33 8.57 35.26
C VAL A 271 -4.08 7.06 35.22
N ASN A 272 -2.97 6.65 35.84
CA ASN A 272 -2.53 5.28 35.95
C ASN A 272 -3.38 4.60 37.03
N VAL A 273 -4.32 3.75 36.65
CA VAL A 273 -4.98 2.84 37.60
C VAL A 273 -4.30 1.48 37.43
N PRO A 274 -3.49 1.00 38.40
CA PRO A 274 -2.85 -0.29 38.29
C PRO A 274 -3.89 -1.41 38.34
N CYS A 275 -3.76 -2.36 37.41
CA CYS A 275 -4.51 -3.62 37.40
C CYS A 275 -4.07 -4.45 38.62
N ALA A 276 -4.77 -4.26 39.74
CA ALA A 276 -4.58 -5.05 40.95
C ALA A 276 -5.63 -6.16 41.00
N SER A 277 -5.14 -7.40 41.08
CA SER A 277 -5.85 -8.63 41.39
C SER A 277 -6.93 -8.45 42.47
N LEU A 278 -8.19 -8.68 42.12
CA LEU A 278 -9.24 -8.96 43.10
C LEU A 278 -9.34 -10.48 43.31
N LYS A 279 -8.59 -10.97 44.30
CA LYS A 279 -8.95 -12.17 45.05
C LYS A 279 -10.01 -11.80 46.09
N GLN A 280 -11.11 -12.55 46.04
CA GLN A 280 -12.01 -12.99 47.12
C GLN A 280 -12.89 -11.97 47.86
N ARG A 281 -14.21 -12.20 47.79
CA ARG A 281 -14.99 -12.81 48.89
C ARG A 281 -16.05 -13.74 48.34
#